data_AF-A0A258QMI9-F1
#
_entry.id   AF-A0A258QMI9-F1
#
_cell.length_a   1.000
_cell.length_b   1.000
_cell.length_c   1.000
_cell.angle_alpha   90.00
_cell.angle_beta   90.00
_cell.angle_gamma   90.00
#
_symmetry.space_group_name_H-M   'P 1'
#
loop_
_entity.id
_entity.type
_entity.pdbx_description
1 polymer ?
#
loop_
_entity_poly.entity_id
_entity_poly.type
_entity_poly.pdbx_seq_one_letter_code
_entity_poly.pdbx_strand_id
1 'polypeptide(L)'
;IDKLRSNPSRDAQCQKDWESVARPWQKLIGGNRGSAAYAIEQDQALMDFRWQLEELRVALYAQELKTPSPMSLKRLEKILASLR
;
A
#
# COMPACT_ATOMS: atom_id res chain seq x y z
N ILE A 1 -22.85 -11.35 18.84
CA ILE A 1 -21.71 -11.04 17.94
C ILE A 1 -22.07 -11.64 16.60
N ASP A 2 -22.80 -10.84 15.83
CA ASP A 2 -23.47 -11.25 14.60
C ASP A 2 -22.42 -11.33 13.48
N LYS A 3 -22.31 -12.53 12.88
CA LYS A 3 -21.68 -12.85 11.60
C LYS A 3 -20.53 -11.94 11.17
N LEU A 4 -19.30 -12.36 11.50
CA LEU A 4 -18.17 -12.16 10.58
C LEU A 4 -18.58 -12.79 9.25
N ARG A 5 -19.12 -12.00 8.33
CA ARG A 5 -19.14 -12.35 6.91
C ARG A 5 -17.71 -12.20 6.44
N SER A 6 -16.86 -13.13 6.86
CA SER A 6 -15.61 -13.44 6.19
C SER A 6 -16.01 -13.63 4.73
N ASN A 7 -15.61 -12.72 3.86
CA ASN A 7 -15.82 -12.83 2.43
C ASN A 7 -14.43 -13.09 1.85
N PRO A 8 -13.96 -14.35 1.84
CA PRO A 8 -12.60 -14.67 1.45
C PRO A 8 -12.27 -14.20 0.03
N SER A 9 -13.29 -14.13 -0.84
CA SER A 9 -13.16 -13.58 -2.20
C SER A 9 -12.85 -12.08 -2.18
N ARG A 10 -13.49 -11.33 -1.27
CA ARG A 10 -13.20 -9.89 -1.08
C ARG A 10 -11.78 -9.70 -0.55
N ASP A 11 -11.39 -10.46 0.47
CA ASP A 11 -10.06 -10.35 1.06
C ASP A 11 -8.97 -10.74 0.07
N ALA A 12 -9.19 -11.80 -0.73
CA ALA A 12 -8.29 -12.17 -1.81
C ALA A 12 -8.18 -11.08 -2.89
N GLN A 13 -9.26 -10.37 -3.20
CA GLN A 13 -9.21 -9.23 -4.12
C GLN A 13 -8.46 -8.05 -3.51
N CYS A 14 -8.75 -7.68 -2.27
CA CYS A 14 -8.03 -6.63 -1.53
C CYS A 14 -6.52 -6.94 -1.44
N GLN A 15 -6.16 -8.20 -1.21
CA GLN A 15 -4.77 -8.64 -1.23
C GLN A 15 -4.13 -8.45 -2.60
N LYS A 16 -4.80 -8.88 -3.69
CA LYS A 16 -4.30 -8.67 -5.06
C LYS A 16 -4.10 -7.19 -5.39
N ASP A 17 -5.06 -6.36 -5.01
CA ASP A 17 -5.02 -4.91 -5.20
C ASP A 17 -3.84 -4.29 -4.44
N TRP A 18 -3.61 -4.69 -3.18
CA TRP A 18 -2.46 -4.22 -2.41
C TRP A 18 -1.13 -4.73 -2.98
N GLU A 19 -1.06 -6.00 -3.40
CA GLU A 19 0.16 -6.60 -3.94
C GLU A 19 0.60 -5.99 -5.27
N SER A 20 -0.33 -5.50 -6.10
CA SER A 20 -0.03 -4.90 -7.40
C SER A 20 0.87 -3.66 -7.31
N VAL A 21 0.78 -2.93 -6.19
CA VAL A 21 1.58 -1.74 -5.88
C VAL A 21 2.72 -2.02 -4.90
N ALA A 22 2.54 -2.95 -3.96
CA ALA A 22 3.58 -3.31 -3.00
C ALA A 22 4.77 -4.01 -3.66
N ARG A 23 4.53 -4.96 -4.58
CA ARG A 23 5.61 -5.74 -5.22
C ARG A 23 6.54 -4.88 -6.07
N PRO A 24 6.06 -3.97 -6.94
CA PRO A 24 6.95 -3.08 -7.68
C PRO A 24 7.73 -2.12 -6.79
N TRP A 25 7.11 -1.60 -5.73
CA TRP A 25 7.81 -0.73 -4.77
C TRP A 25 8.92 -1.49 -4.04
N GLN A 26 8.67 -2.72 -3.59
CA GLN A 26 9.70 -3.59 -3.01
C GLN A 26 10.88 -3.85 -3.97
N LYS A 27 10.60 -4.03 -5.26
CA LYS A 27 11.65 -4.17 -6.28
C LYS A 27 12.44 -2.88 -6.47
N LEU A 28 11.79 -1.72 -6.43
CA LEU A 28 12.42 -0.41 -6.55
C LEU A 28 13.42 -0.17 -5.40
N ILE A 29 13.00 -0.39 -4.15
CA ILE A 29 13.88 -0.22 -2.98
C ILE A 29 14.96 -1.29 -2.87
N GLY A 30 14.69 -2.52 -3.34
CA GLY A 30 15.66 -3.62 -3.34
C GLY A 30 16.73 -3.52 -4.45
N GLY A 31 16.47 -2.74 -5.50
CA GLY A 31 17.45 -2.43 -6.54
C GLY A 31 18.48 -1.38 -6.13
N ASN A 32 18.18 -0.55 -5.14
CA ASN A 32 19.15 0.37 -4.53
C ASN A 32 20.11 -0.43 -3.65
N ARG A 33 21.40 -0.41 -4.00
CA ARG A 33 22.51 -1.23 -3.44
C ARG A 33 22.80 -0.95 -1.95
N GLY A 34 21.87 -1.27 -1.05
CA GLY A 34 21.97 -1.11 0.39
C GLY A 34 20.79 -1.73 1.15
N SER A 35 20.78 -1.58 2.49
CA SER A 35 19.64 -1.99 3.31
C SER A 35 18.38 -1.22 2.87
N ALA A 36 17.32 -1.93 2.49
CA ALA A 36 16.06 -1.31 2.05
C ALA A 36 15.48 -0.36 3.11
N ALA A 37 15.67 -0.66 4.40
CA ALA A 37 15.27 0.22 5.50
C ALA A 37 16.04 1.54 5.48
N TYR A 38 17.36 1.48 5.25
CA TYR A 38 18.20 2.68 5.16
C TYR A 38 17.83 3.56 3.96
N ALA A 39 17.51 2.95 2.81
CA ALA A 39 17.06 3.70 1.63
C ALA A 39 15.72 4.43 1.88
N ILE A 40 14.78 3.80 2.61
CA ILE A 40 13.50 4.42 2.97
C ILE A 40 13.70 5.59 3.94
N GLU A 41 14.61 5.46 4.91
CA GLU A 41 14.87 6.52 5.90
C GLU A 41 15.56 7.75 5.30
N GLN A 42 16.35 7.57 4.24
CA GLN A 42 17.07 8.66 3.57
C GLN A 42 16.22 9.40 2.52
N ASP A 43 15.18 8.75 1.99
CA ASP A 43 14.32 9.31 0.94
C ASP A 43 12.91 9.52 1.46
N GLN A 44 12.57 10.79 1.69
CA GLN A 44 11.25 11.22 2.14
C GLN A 44 10.13 10.70 1.21
N ALA A 45 10.35 10.62 -0.10
CA ALA A 45 9.34 10.14 -1.03
C ALA A 45 9.08 8.63 -0.87
N LEU A 46 10.10 7.84 -0.54
CA LEU A 46 9.95 6.43 -0.20
C LEU A 46 9.26 6.22 1.14
N MET A 47 9.56 7.07 2.13
CA MET A 47 8.88 7.05 3.43
C MET A 47 7.40 7.42 3.29
N ASP A 48 7.07 8.46 2.52
CA ASP A 48 5.69 8.88 2.26
C ASP A 48 4.91 7.78 1.52
N PHE A 49 5.54 7.14 0.54
CA PHE A 49 4.92 6.00 -0.16
C PHE A 49 4.65 4.83 0.79
N ARG A 50 5.59 4.54 1.70
CA ARG A 50 5.44 3.51 2.73
C ARG A 50 4.20 3.76 3.59
N TRP A 51 3.95 5.01 3.98
CA TRP A 51 2.76 5.40 4.75
C TRP A 51 1.48 5.28 3.92
N GLN A 52 1.49 5.73 2.66
CA GLN A 52 0.33 5.61 1.78
C GLN A 52 -0.04 4.15 1.47
N LEU A 53 0.93 3.25 1.45
CA LEU A 53 0.71 1.81 1.31
C LEU A 53 -0.06 1.22 2.52
N GLU A 54 0.19 1.73 3.74
CA GLU A 54 -0.63 1.38 4.91
C GLU A 54 -2.03 1.97 4.80
N GLU A 55 -2.14 3.22 4.38
CA GLU A 55 -3.45 3.86 4.24
C GLU A 55 -4.31 3.15 3.20
N LEU A 56 -3.72 2.66 2.11
CA LEU A 56 -4.42 1.81 1.14
C LEU A 56 -4.93 0.52 1.78
N ARG A 57 -4.12 -0.11 2.64
CA ARG A 57 -4.52 -1.33 3.34
C ARG A 57 -5.70 -1.04 4.27
N VAL A 58 -5.66 0.04 5.04
CA VAL A 58 -6.79 0.49 5.87
C VAL A 58 -8.02 0.76 5.01
N ALA A 59 -7.88 1.47 3.89
CA ALA A 59 -8.98 1.77 2.98
C ALA A 59 -9.61 0.53 2.33
N LEU A 60 -8.83 -0.53 2.07
CA LEU A 60 -9.34 -1.78 1.50
C LEU A 60 -10.14 -2.60 2.53
N TYR A 61 -9.61 -2.73 3.75
CA TYR A 61 -10.17 -3.61 4.78
C TYR A 61 -11.19 -2.93 5.70
N ALA A 62 -11.08 -1.61 5.91
CA ALA A 62 -11.87 -0.85 6.87
C ALA A 62 -12.70 0.28 6.21
N GLN A 63 -13.40 -0.04 5.12
CA GLN A 63 -14.21 0.90 4.34
C GLN A 63 -15.34 1.59 5.13
N GLU A 64 -15.83 0.95 6.20
CA GLU A 64 -16.89 1.49 7.05
C GLU A 64 -16.39 2.63 7.94
N LEU A 65 -15.07 2.77 8.10
CA LEU A 65 -14.45 3.90 8.77
C LEU A 65 -14.32 5.03 7.76
N LYS A 66 -15.07 6.13 7.95
CA LYS A 66 -14.91 7.36 7.18
C LYS A 66 -13.56 8.02 7.54
N THR A 67 -12.47 7.52 6.98
CA THR A 67 -11.17 8.16 7.13
C THR A 67 -11.20 9.53 6.42
N PRO A 68 -10.60 10.57 7.01
CA PRO A 68 -10.58 11.90 6.41
C PRO A 68 -9.77 11.99 5.10
N SER A 69 -8.93 10.99 4.79
CA SER A 69 -8.21 10.92 3.50
C SER A 69 -8.02 9.47 3.04
N PRO A 70 -9.04 8.81 2.46
CA PRO A 70 -8.89 7.45 1.98
C PRO A 70 -7.89 7.39 0.82
N MET A 71 -6.90 6.51 0.92
CA MET A 71 -6.00 6.24 -0.20
C MET A 71 -6.61 5.20 -1.14
N SER A 72 -6.56 5.49 -2.44
CA SER A 72 -7.04 4.57 -3.48
C SER A 72 -5.89 3.93 -4.22
N LEU A 73 -6.13 2.72 -4.73
CA LEU A 73 -5.15 1.97 -5.52
C LEU A 73 -4.60 2.81 -6.67
N LYS A 74 -5.49 3.41 -7.46
CA LYS A 74 -5.14 4.27 -8.61
C LYS A 74 -4.25 5.45 -8.24
N ARG A 75 -4.47 6.04 -7.06
CA ARG A 75 -3.65 7.15 -6.59
C ARG A 75 -2.24 6.66 -6.22
N LEU A 76 -2.15 5.51 -5.57
CA LEU A 76 -0.85 4.92 -5.21
C LEU A 76 -0.07 4.44 -6.46
N GLU A 77 -0.75 3.88 -7.45
CA GLU A 77 -0.15 3.53 -8.76
C GLU A 77 0.48 4.74 -9.44
N LYS A 78 -0.18 5.90 -9.41
CA LYS A 78 0.35 7.15 -9.97
C LYS A 78 1.61 7.60 -9.23
N ILE A 79 1.62 7.52 -7.91
CA ILE A 79 2.77 7.93 -7.09
C ILE A 79 3.95 6.98 -7.32
N LEU A 80 3.68 5.67 -7.38
CA LEU A 80 4.68 4.66 -7.75
C LEU A 80 5.28 4.91 -9.13
N ALA A 81 4.48 5.35 -10.10
CA ALA A 81 4.97 5.71 -11.42
C ALA A 81 5.86 6.96 -11.41
N SER A 82 5.70 7.86 -10.44
CA SER A 82 6.56 9.02 -10.24
C SER A 82 7.86 8.72 -9.48
N LEU A 83 7.94 7.59 -8.77
CA LEU A 83 9.14 7.14 -8.06
C LEU A 83 10.11 6.33 -8.96
N ARG A 84 9.60 5.79 -10.06
CA ARG A 84 10.38 5.07 -11.08
C ARG A 84 11.11 6.03 -11.99
#